data_AF-A0A085LK62-F1
#
_entry.id   AF-A0A085LK62-F1
#
_cell.length_a   1.000
_cell.length_b   1.000
_cell.length_c   1.000
_cell.angle_alpha   90.00
_cell.angle_beta   90.00
_cell.angle_gamma   90.00
#
_symmetry.space_group_name_H-M   'P 1'
#
loop_
_entity.id
_entity.type
_entity.pdbx_description
1 polymer ?
#
loop_
_entity_poly.entity_id
_entity_poly.type
_entity_poly.pdbx_seq_one_letter_code
_entity_poly.pdbx_strand_id
1 'polypeptide(L)'
;MSLRNDMASSKGDMSIEETHAGPRKCSLNPKLLRETVELQHGTTVRELAARTEVHYSMSRLFFVPIGKAKNLSQLIPHELTEILRKKRVAARLDFLFHQVERPSLERTLTRDEKWCLYDNRKHETVRSDKHTPPKSFPKPNLHPTNVLLSVWWCTSAAIH
;
A
#
# COMPACT_ATOMS: atom_id res chain seq x y z
N MET A 1 88.80 1.13 8.47
CA MET A 1 87.65 0.42 7.87
C MET A 1 86.47 0.58 8.80
N SER A 2 85.59 1.53 8.51
CA SER A 2 84.36 1.78 9.29
C SER A 2 83.22 1.03 8.61
N LEU A 3 82.78 -0.08 9.19
CA LEU A 3 81.65 -0.86 8.67
C LEU A 3 80.34 -0.21 9.13
N ARG A 4 79.56 0.29 8.16
CA ARG A 4 78.15 0.66 8.33
C ARG A 4 77.35 -0.58 8.69
N ASN A 5 76.62 -0.53 9.80
CA ASN A 5 75.50 -1.42 10.02
C ASN A 5 74.22 -0.65 9.67
N ASP A 6 73.77 -0.79 8.43
CA ASP A 6 72.42 -0.38 8.03
C ASP A 6 71.44 -1.44 8.54
N MET A 7 70.90 -1.21 9.74
CA MET A 7 69.78 -1.99 10.28
C MET A 7 68.51 -1.58 9.53
N ALA A 8 68.20 -2.28 8.44
CA ALA A 8 66.90 -2.20 7.79
C ALA A 8 65.84 -2.78 8.73
N SER A 9 65.20 -1.91 9.51
CA SER A 9 64.00 -2.22 10.29
C SER A 9 62.87 -2.55 9.31
N SER A 10 62.65 -3.84 9.06
CA SER A 10 61.46 -4.35 8.35
C SER A 10 60.22 -3.95 9.16
N LYS A 11 59.59 -2.85 8.77
CA LYS A 11 58.38 -2.33 9.37
C LYS A 11 57.24 -3.24 8.90
N GLY A 12 56.91 -4.25 9.71
CA GLY A 12 55.81 -5.16 9.44
C GLY A 12 54.53 -4.37 9.23
N ASP A 13 53.87 -4.61 8.11
CA ASP A 13 52.62 -3.95 7.75
C ASP A 13 51.52 -4.45 8.70
N MET A 14 51.15 -3.61 9.68
CA MET A 14 50.11 -3.92 10.67
C MET A 14 48.73 -3.40 10.24
N SER A 15 48.46 -3.32 8.93
CA SER A 15 47.13 -2.98 8.45
C SER A 15 46.19 -4.17 8.64
N ILE A 16 45.52 -4.23 9.80
CA ILE A 16 44.35 -5.09 9.98
C ILE A 16 43.21 -4.38 9.24
N GLU A 17 42.98 -4.73 7.98
CA GLU A 17 41.73 -4.37 7.33
C GLU A 17 40.61 -5.11 8.05
N GLU A 18 39.79 -4.38 8.82
CA GLU A 18 38.53 -4.91 9.34
C GLU A 18 37.64 -5.28 8.14
N THR A 19 37.75 -6.51 7.68
CA THR A 19 36.79 -7.07 6.75
C THR A 19 35.51 -7.29 7.56
N HIS A 20 34.60 -6.32 7.52
CA HIS A 20 33.27 -6.53 8.10
C HIS A 20 32.71 -7.83 7.54
N ALA A 21 32.45 -8.80 8.42
CA ALA A 21 31.71 -9.99 8.05
C ALA A 21 30.39 -9.50 7.44
N GLY A 22 30.24 -9.70 6.13
CA GLY A 22 29.07 -9.25 5.40
C GLY A 22 27.79 -9.78 6.07
N PRO A 23 26.64 -9.12 5.87
CA PRO A 23 25.38 -9.52 6.49
C PRO A 23 25.15 -11.02 6.29
N ARG A 24 24.70 -11.72 7.34
CA ARG A 24 24.40 -13.16 7.28
C ARG A 24 23.56 -13.44 6.04
N LYS A 25 24.12 -14.20 5.10
CA LYS A 25 23.42 -14.59 3.87
C LYS A 25 22.25 -15.45 4.29
N CYS A 26 21.05 -14.94 4.08
CA CYS A 26 19.87 -15.75 4.33
C CYS A 26 19.78 -16.82 3.24
N SER A 27 19.72 -18.09 3.63
CA SER A 27 19.63 -19.24 2.71
C SER A 27 18.29 -19.36 1.98
N LEU A 28 17.41 -18.37 2.12
CA LEU A 28 16.08 -18.42 1.53
C LEU A 28 16.09 -18.07 0.05
N ASN A 29 15.48 -18.97 -0.74
CA ASN A 29 15.32 -18.79 -2.16
C ASN A 29 14.28 -17.66 -2.42
N PRO A 30 14.69 -16.50 -2.95
CA PRO A 30 13.78 -15.37 -3.17
C PRO A 30 12.72 -15.66 -4.23
N LYS A 31 12.95 -16.63 -5.13
CA LYS A 31 11.98 -17.03 -6.18
C LYS A 31 10.78 -17.76 -5.58
N LEU A 32 11.03 -18.75 -4.73
CA LEU A 32 9.99 -19.50 -4.03
C LEU A 32 9.13 -18.58 -3.14
N LEU A 33 9.77 -17.59 -2.50
CA LEU A 33 9.07 -16.58 -1.70
C LEU A 33 8.19 -15.66 -2.56
N ARG A 34 8.68 -15.25 -3.74
CA ARG A 34 7.88 -14.44 -4.67
C ARG A 34 6.65 -15.22 -5.14
N GLU A 35 6.82 -16.47 -5.52
CA GLU A 35 5.73 -17.34 -5.99
C GLU A 35 4.66 -17.52 -4.91
N THR A 36 5.06 -17.78 -3.66
CA THR A 36 4.11 -17.94 -2.54
C THR A 36 3.32 -16.65 -2.23
N VAL A 37 3.95 -15.48 -2.33
CA VAL A 37 3.29 -14.18 -2.14
C VAL A 37 2.38 -13.81 -3.32
N GLU A 38 2.74 -14.21 -4.54
CA GLU A 38 1.94 -13.95 -5.74
C GLU A 38 0.72 -14.87 -5.84
N LEU A 39 0.82 -16.10 -5.37
CA LEU A 39 -0.31 -17.03 -5.30
C LEU A 39 -1.38 -16.59 -4.28
N GLN A 40 -0.95 -15.96 -3.17
CA GLN A 40 -1.79 -15.67 -2.01
C GLN A 40 -1.54 -14.24 -1.49
N HIS A 41 -2.20 -13.27 -2.09
CA HIS A 41 -2.04 -11.83 -1.79
C HIS A 41 -2.38 -11.41 -0.34
N GLY A 42 -3.06 -12.26 0.44
CA GLY A 42 -3.45 -12.00 1.83
C GLY A 42 -2.52 -12.59 2.90
N THR A 43 -1.44 -13.26 2.51
CA THR A 43 -0.59 -14.04 3.43
C THR A 43 0.04 -13.15 4.50
N THR A 44 -0.15 -13.49 5.78
CA THR A 44 0.49 -12.75 6.87
C THR A 44 1.98 -13.10 7.00
N VAL A 45 2.77 -12.22 7.63
CA VAL A 45 4.21 -12.48 7.89
C VAL A 45 4.42 -13.78 8.67
N ARG A 46 3.49 -14.14 9.56
CA ARG A 46 3.54 -15.37 10.36
C ARG A 46 3.21 -16.62 9.53
N GLU A 47 2.21 -16.55 8.66
CA GLU A 47 1.89 -17.65 7.74
C GLU A 47 3.03 -17.90 6.75
N LEU A 48 3.64 -16.81 6.25
CA LEU A 48 4.80 -16.90 5.38
C LEU A 48 5.97 -17.55 6.11
N ALA A 49 6.26 -17.10 7.34
CA ALA A 49 7.28 -17.69 8.22
C ALA A 49 7.08 -19.20 8.41
N ALA A 50 5.86 -19.64 8.71
CA ALA A 50 5.53 -21.05 8.90
C ALA A 50 5.75 -21.88 7.62
N ARG A 51 5.32 -21.37 6.46
CA ARG A 51 5.48 -22.06 5.15
C ARG A 51 6.93 -22.14 4.68
N THR A 52 7.75 -21.21 5.13
CA THR A 52 9.14 -21.05 4.65
C THR A 52 10.16 -21.52 5.68
N GLU A 53 9.68 -22.05 6.81
CA GLU A 53 10.46 -22.52 7.97
C GLU A 53 11.45 -21.48 8.49
N VAL A 54 11.06 -20.20 8.42
CA VAL A 54 11.91 -19.09 8.87
C VAL A 54 11.28 -18.40 10.05
N HIS A 55 12.13 -17.90 10.94
CA HIS A 55 11.70 -17.01 12.00
C HIS A 55 11.05 -15.72 11.43
N TYR A 56 9.99 -15.25 12.09
CA TYR A 56 9.14 -14.14 11.63
C TYR A 56 9.91 -12.83 11.32
N SER A 57 11.03 -12.58 12.02
CA SER A 57 11.86 -11.39 11.82
C SER A 57 12.51 -11.38 10.44
N MET A 58 12.90 -12.55 9.94
CA MET A 58 13.45 -12.70 8.60
C MET A 58 12.36 -12.55 7.54
N SER A 59 11.18 -13.12 7.79
CA SER A 59 9.99 -12.96 6.94
C SER A 59 9.63 -11.48 6.71
N ARG A 60 9.76 -10.64 7.74
CA ARG A 60 9.54 -9.19 7.62
C ARG A 60 10.58 -8.49 6.75
N LEU A 61 11.85 -8.89 6.86
CA LEU A 61 12.94 -8.32 6.07
C LEU A 61 12.88 -8.73 4.60
N PHE A 62 12.29 -9.90 4.28
CA PHE A 62 12.17 -10.37 2.88
C PHE A 62 11.24 -9.55 1.99
N PHE A 63 10.25 -8.87 2.56
CA PHE A 63 9.34 -8.03 1.76
C PHE A 63 10.09 -6.92 1.01
N VAL A 64 11.19 -6.42 1.58
CA VAL A 64 12.01 -5.34 0.99
C VAL A 64 12.74 -5.82 -0.29
N PRO A 65 13.55 -6.90 -0.29
CA PRO A 65 14.15 -7.43 -1.53
C PRO A 65 13.17 -7.89 -2.60
N ILE A 66 11.98 -8.39 -2.21
CA ILE A 66 10.98 -8.89 -3.17
C ILE A 66 10.20 -7.70 -3.80
N GLY A 67 10.32 -6.50 -3.23
CA GLY A 67 9.62 -5.30 -3.70
C GLY A 67 8.12 -5.35 -3.43
N LYS A 68 7.70 -6.06 -2.38
CA LYS A 68 6.29 -6.19 -2.00
C LYS A 68 6.05 -5.39 -0.73
N ALA A 69 4.99 -4.58 -0.72
CA ALA A 69 4.58 -3.80 0.42
C ALA A 69 3.19 -4.25 0.89
N LYS A 70 2.93 -4.10 2.19
CA LYS A 70 1.59 -4.30 2.73
C LYS A 70 0.72 -3.11 2.33
N ASN A 71 -0.17 -3.32 1.38
CA ASN A 71 -1.20 -2.36 1.00
C ASN A 71 -2.55 -2.81 1.59
N LEU A 72 -3.44 -1.86 1.85
CA LEU A 72 -4.83 -2.17 2.16
C LEU A 72 -5.56 -2.50 0.86
N SER A 73 -6.39 -3.54 0.89
CA SER A 73 -7.28 -3.84 -0.24
C SER A 73 -8.25 -2.68 -0.45
N GLN A 74 -8.55 -2.41 -1.72
CA GLN A 74 -9.57 -1.42 -2.06
C GLN A 74 -10.94 -2.00 -1.73
N LEU A 75 -11.77 -1.23 -1.04
CA LEU A 75 -13.17 -1.58 -0.85
C LEU A 75 -13.91 -1.32 -2.16
N ILE A 76 -14.42 -2.38 -2.77
CA ILE A 76 -15.23 -2.30 -3.99
C ILE A 76 -16.70 -2.26 -3.54
N PRO A 77 -17.56 -1.40 -4.13
CA PRO A 77 -18.94 -1.29 -3.70
C PRO A 77 -19.70 -2.61 -3.74
N HIS A 78 -19.62 -3.34 -4.86
CA HIS A 78 -20.41 -4.54 -5.12
C HIS A 78 -19.59 -5.53 -5.94
N GLU A 79 -19.71 -6.82 -5.64
CA GLU A 79 -19.16 -7.88 -6.48
C GLU A 79 -20.02 -8.02 -7.74
N LEU A 80 -19.40 -7.85 -8.90
CA LEU A 80 -20.11 -7.91 -10.19
C LEU A 80 -20.11 -9.32 -10.74
N THR A 81 -21.30 -9.82 -11.06
CA THR A 81 -21.47 -11.04 -11.87
C THR A 81 -20.98 -10.81 -13.30
N GLU A 82 -20.63 -11.88 -14.02
CA GLU A 82 -20.15 -11.79 -15.40
C GLU A 82 -21.15 -11.08 -16.32
N ILE A 83 -22.45 -11.29 -16.10
CA ILE A 83 -23.53 -10.64 -16.86
C ILE A 83 -23.51 -9.12 -16.62
N LEU A 84 -23.40 -8.69 -15.35
CA LEU A 84 -23.33 -7.27 -15.02
C LEU A 84 -22.05 -6.63 -15.58
N ARG A 85 -20.93 -7.36 -15.59
CA ARG A 85 -19.68 -6.90 -16.22
C ARG A 85 -19.86 -6.67 -17.71
N LYS A 86 -20.42 -7.64 -18.44
CA LYS A 86 -20.68 -7.52 -19.89
C LYS A 86 -21.60 -6.34 -20.21
N LYS A 87 -22.69 -6.17 -19.44
CA LYS A 87 -23.60 -5.03 -19.57
C LYS A 87 -22.90 -3.68 -19.36
N ARG A 88 -22.07 -3.56 -18.33
CA ARG A 88 -21.30 -2.34 -18.07
C ARG A 88 -20.31 -2.02 -19.18
N VAL A 89 -19.62 -3.04 -19.71
CA VAL A 89 -18.69 -2.86 -20.83
C VAL A 89 -19.43 -2.43 -22.09
N ALA A 90 -20.53 -3.09 -22.44
CA ALA A 90 -21.35 -2.72 -23.61
C ALA A 90 -21.85 -1.27 -23.50
N ALA A 91 -22.49 -0.90 -22.39
CA ALA A 91 -22.97 0.46 -22.18
C ALA A 91 -21.85 1.52 -22.25
N ARG A 92 -20.65 1.18 -21.77
CA ARG A 92 -19.49 2.09 -21.87
C ARG A 92 -19.01 2.25 -23.31
N LEU A 93 -18.97 1.16 -24.08
CA LEU A 93 -18.57 1.22 -25.49
C LEU A 93 -19.58 2.02 -26.30
N ASP A 94 -20.87 1.74 -26.14
CA ASP A 94 -21.95 2.47 -26.80
C ASP A 94 -21.87 3.97 -26.48
N PHE A 95 -21.71 4.31 -25.20
CA PHE A 95 -21.53 5.70 -24.79
C PHE A 95 -20.27 6.33 -25.42
N LEU A 96 -19.14 5.61 -25.46
CA LEU A 96 -17.91 6.12 -26.05
C LEU A 96 -18.05 6.39 -27.54
N PHE A 97 -18.68 5.48 -28.30
CA PHE A 97 -18.95 5.69 -29.73
C PHE A 97 -19.85 6.90 -29.95
N HIS A 98 -20.93 7.03 -29.17
CA HIS A 98 -21.79 8.20 -29.24
C HIS A 98 -21.07 9.50 -28.88
N GLN A 99 -20.15 9.50 -27.91
CA GLN A 99 -19.36 10.70 -27.59
C GLN A 99 -18.44 11.12 -28.73
N VAL A 100 -17.84 10.16 -29.45
CA VAL A 100 -16.98 10.45 -30.60
C VAL A 100 -17.79 11.02 -31.76
N GLU A 101 -18.96 10.45 -32.04
CA GLU A 101 -19.85 10.92 -33.12
C GLU A 101 -20.51 12.26 -32.79
N ARG A 102 -20.97 12.41 -31.55
CA ARG A 102 -21.74 13.56 -31.07
C ARG A 102 -21.39 13.86 -29.61
N PRO A 103 -20.44 14.78 -29.37
CA PRO A 103 -20.09 15.20 -28.02
C PRO A 103 -21.33 15.68 -27.27
N SER A 104 -21.68 14.98 -26.19
CA SER A 104 -22.90 15.26 -25.41
C SER A 104 -22.63 15.45 -23.91
N LEU A 105 -21.39 15.28 -23.46
CA LEU A 105 -20.99 15.55 -22.08
C LEU A 105 -21.32 16.99 -21.65
N GLU A 106 -21.08 18.00 -22.49
CA GLU A 106 -21.37 19.41 -22.17
C GLU A 106 -22.86 19.70 -21.95
N ARG A 107 -23.73 18.87 -22.53
CA ARG A 107 -25.19 19.00 -22.41
C ARG A 107 -25.77 18.06 -21.35
N THR A 108 -24.94 17.24 -20.72
CA THR A 108 -25.41 16.23 -19.76
C THR A 108 -25.68 16.89 -18.41
N LEU A 109 -26.93 16.76 -17.96
CA LEU A 109 -27.37 17.11 -16.62
C LEU A 109 -27.32 15.84 -15.76
N THR A 110 -26.54 15.86 -14.68
CA THR A 110 -26.43 14.74 -13.74
C THR A 110 -27.16 15.08 -12.45
N ARG A 111 -27.77 14.07 -11.83
CA ARG A 111 -28.38 14.15 -10.50
C ARG A 111 -27.85 13.02 -9.65
N ASP A 112 -27.61 13.28 -8.37
CA ASP A 112 -27.40 12.24 -7.38
C ASP A 112 -27.97 12.66 -6.02
N GLU A 113 -28.18 11.67 -5.16
CA GLU A 113 -28.67 11.86 -3.80
C GLU A 113 -27.71 11.22 -2.81
N LYS A 114 -27.34 11.98 -1.78
CA LYS A 114 -26.39 11.55 -0.77
C LYS A 114 -26.89 11.85 0.63
N TRP A 115 -26.90 10.83 1.47
CA TRP A 115 -27.09 11.01 2.90
C TRP A 115 -25.86 11.69 3.52
N CYS A 116 -26.05 12.87 4.08
CA CYS A 116 -25.04 13.63 4.80
C CYS A 116 -25.30 13.53 6.30
N LEU A 117 -24.32 13.03 7.05
CA LEU A 117 -24.37 12.98 8.51
C LEU A 117 -24.07 14.37 9.08
N TYR A 118 -24.79 14.79 10.12
CA TYR A 118 -24.46 16.00 10.87
C TYR A 118 -23.11 15.87 11.59
N ASP A 119 -22.86 14.71 12.20
CA ASP A 119 -21.59 14.38 12.84
C ASP A 119 -20.80 13.37 11.99
N ASN A 120 -19.94 13.88 11.11
CA ASN A 120 -19.10 13.08 10.21
C ASN A 120 -17.63 13.03 10.67
N ARG A 121 -17.40 12.88 11.98
CA ARG A 121 -16.05 12.74 12.54
C ARG A 121 -15.37 11.50 11.97
N LYS A 122 -14.19 11.69 11.41
CA LYS A 122 -13.35 10.60 10.92
C LYS A 122 -12.36 10.19 12.00
N HIS A 123 -11.96 8.93 11.96
CA HIS A 123 -10.87 8.46 12.82
C HIS A 123 -9.56 9.12 12.35
N GLU A 124 -9.03 10.04 13.15
CA GLU A 124 -7.77 10.70 12.85
C GLU A 124 -6.61 9.88 13.41
N THR A 125 -5.56 9.73 12.61
CA THR A 125 -4.30 9.18 13.10
C THR A 125 -3.59 10.23 13.93
N VAL A 126 -3.71 10.13 15.25
CA VAL A 126 -2.98 10.98 16.19
C VAL A 126 -1.56 10.42 16.36
N ARG A 127 -0.54 11.24 16.11
CA ARG A 127 0.85 10.93 16.52
C ARG A 127 1.01 11.39 17.96
N SER A 128 1.18 10.43 18.87
CA SER A 128 1.44 10.67 20.29
C SER A 128 2.74 9.99 20.70
N ASP A 129 3.32 10.41 21.83
CA ASP A 129 4.51 9.76 22.37
C ASP A 129 4.22 8.31 22.75
N LYS A 130 5.26 7.48 22.69
CA LYS A 130 5.18 6.01 22.81
C LYS A 130 4.46 5.50 24.06
N HIS A 131 4.45 6.29 25.14
CA HIS A 131 3.90 5.92 26.44
C HIS A 131 2.67 6.73 26.85
N THR A 132 2.21 7.62 25.97
CA THR A 132 1.04 8.46 26.25
C THR A 132 -0.20 7.78 25.68
N PRO A 133 -1.26 7.58 26.49
CA PRO A 133 -2.49 7.01 25.98
C PRO A 133 -3.05 7.91 24.87
N PRO A 134 -3.54 7.34 23.75
CA PRO A 134 -4.16 8.14 22.70
C PRO A 134 -5.42 8.82 23.24
N LYS A 135 -5.71 10.03 22.75
CA LYS A 135 -6.94 10.74 23.07
C LYS A 135 -8.14 9.88 22.68
N SER A 136 -8.98 9.54 23.64
CA SER A 136 -10.19 8.75 23.39
C SER A 136 -11.26 9.61 22.72
N PHE A 137 -11.87 9.09 21.66
CA PHE A 137 -13.05 9.69 21.03
C PHE A 137 -14.28 8.82 21.30
N PRO A 138 -15.43 9.41 21.67
CA PRO A 138 -16.67 8.66 21.80
C PRO A 138 -17.07 8.08 20.45
N LYS A 139 -17.59 6.84 20.45
CA LYS A 139 -18.13 6.23 19.25
C LYS A 139 -19.32 7.07 18.74
N PRO A 140 -19.47 7.26 17.41
CA PRO A 140 -20.67 7.89 16.86
C PRO A 140 -21.94 7.14 17.29
N ASN A 141 -23.05 7.86 17.36
CA ASN A 141 -24.36 7.26 17.62
C ASN A 141 -24.69 6.23 16.51
N LEU A 142 -25.33 5.12 16.89
CA LEU A 142 -25.78 4.08 15.96
C LEU A 142 -26.84 4.61 14.97
N HIS A 143 -27.64 5.58 15.40
CA HIS A 143 -28.65 6.28 14.59
C HIS A 143 -28.30 7.77 14.50
N PRO A 144 -27.29 8.15 13.70
CA PRO A 144 -26.90 9.53 13.57
C PRO A 144 -27.99 10.34 12.87
N THR A 145 -28.18 11.58 13.30
CA THR A 145 -29.03 12.52 12.55
C THR A 145 -28.37 12.76 11.19
N ASN A 146 -29.15 12.62 10.14
CA ASN A 146 -28.72 12.76 8.76
C ASN A 146 -29.71 13.61 7.96
N VAL A 147 -29.24 14.18 6.87
CA VAL A 147 -30.04 14.93 5.89
C VAL A 147 -29.78 14.33 4.52
N LEU A 148 -30.83 14.21 3.71
CA LEU A 148 -30.69 13.83 2.30
C LEU A 148 -30.34 15.07 1.49
N LEU A 149 -29.16 15.06 0.86
CA LEU A 149 -28.75 16.08 -0.10
C LEU A 149 -29.06 15.56 -1.50
N SER A 150 -29.93 16.26 -2.22
CA SER A 150 -30.19 16.00 -3.65
C SER A 150 -29.57 17.13 -4.46
N VAL A 151 -28.62 16.81 -5.34
CA VAL A 151 -27.92 17.82 -6.16
C VAL A 151 -28.06 17.48 -7.63
N TRP A 152 -28.28 18.51 -8.44
CA TRP A 152 -28.21 18.51 -9.88
C TRP A 152 -27.01 19.34 -10.33
N TRP A 153 -26.21 18.82 -11.26
CA TRP A 153 -25.07 19.53 -11.79
C TRP A 153 -24.82 19.22 -13.26
N CYS A 154 -24.18 20.15 -13.95
CA CYS A 154 -23.66 19.97 -15.30
C CYS A 154 -22.13 20.14 -15.30
N THR A 155 -21.52 20.13 -16.48
CA THR A 155 -20.06 20.36 -16.62
C THR A 155 -19.61 21.73 -16.15
N SER A 156 -20.52 22.72 -16.11
CA SER A 156 -20.19 24.10 -15.74
C SER A 156 -20.31 24.36 -14.23
N ALA A 157 -21.38 23.87 -13.59
CA ALA A 157 -21.63 24.11 -12.16
C ALA A 157 -22.73 23.19 -11.60
N ALA A 158 -22.87 23.24 -10.27
CA ALA A 158 -24.10 22.81 -9.59
C ALA A 158 -25.25 23.78 -9.93
N ILE A 159 -26.45 23.22 -10.12
CA ILE A 159 -27.63 23.96 -10.57
C ILE A 159 -28.64 24.09 -9.43
N HIS A 160 -28.90 22.99 -8.72
CA HIS A 160 -29.89 22.91 -7.65
C HIS A 160 -29.49 21.81 -6.66
#